data_AF-A0A255P1B8-F1
#
_entry.id   AF-A0A255P1B8-F1
#
_cell.length_a   1.000
_cell.length_b   1.000
_cell.length_c   1.000
_cell.angle_alpha   90.00
_cell.angle_beta   90.00
_cell.angle_gamma   90.00
#
_symmetry.space_group_name_H-M   'P 1'
#
loop_
_entity.id
_entity.type
_entity.pdbx_description
1 polymer ?
#
loop_
_entity_poly.entity_id
_entity_poly.type
_entity_poly.pdbx_seq_one_letter_code
_entity_poly.pdbx_strand_id
1 'polypeptide(L)'
;MITTIVAVLGTLAGTALSGLLQARSARTALVGSEAISRRRDAVDAIAELVAAVAAHRAAMWHRETLRLQGADWTQARAASQSTRAAISAPAVRVAVLTPALRAAADAAVRASYALRGAETSEALSVAREASLAADEHLITEAGRLLGA
;
A
#
# COMPACT_ATOMS: atom_id res chain seq x y z
N MET A 1 -60.20 20.85 -21.23
CA MET A 1 -59.53 19.73 -21.95
C MET A 1 -58.06 20.05 -22.20
N ILE A 2 -57.71 21.12 -22.92
CA ILE A 2 -56.31 21.51 -23.20
C ILE A 2 -55.47 21.75 -21.92
N THR A 3 -56.03 22.43 -20.92
CA THR A 3 -55.36 22.73 -19.64
C THR A 3 -54.94 21.48 -18.85
N THR A 4 -55.77 20.44 -18.83
CA THR A 4 -55.47 19.18 -18.14
C THR A 4 -54.34 18.42 -18.83
N ILE A 5 -54.31 18.43 -20.16
CA ILE A 5 -53.26 17.78 -20.96
C ILE A 5 -51.90 18.45 -20.70
N VAL A 6 -51.86 19.79 -20.67
CA VAL A 6 -50.63 20.55 -20.38
C VAL A 6 -50.11 20.25 -18.98
N ALA A 7 -50.99 20.12 -17.98
CA ALA A 7 -50.60 19.79 -16.61
C ALA A 7 -49.96 18.40 -16.49
N VAL A 8 -50.56 17.37 -17.10
CA VAL A 8 -50.03 16.00 -17.07
C VAL A 8 -48.68 15.90 -17.77
N LEU A 9 -48.52 16.58 -18.92
CA LEU A 9 -47.25 16.65 -19.62
C LEU A 9 -46.16 17.36 -18.80
N GLY A 10 -46.51 18.43 -18.07
CA GLY A 10 -45.61 19.11 -17.15
C GLY A 10 -45.11 18.21 -16.01
N THR A 11 -46.00 17.41 -15.42
CA THR A 11 -45.62 16.44 -14.37
C THR A 11 -44.76 15.29 -14.91
N LEU A 12 -45.09 14.75 -16.08
CA LEU A 12 -44.29 13.69 -16.71
C LEU A 12 -42.90 14.20 -17.12
N ALA A 13 -42.81 15.42 -17.66
CA ALA A 13 -41.52 16.03 -17.98
C ALA A 13 -40.69 16.31 -16.72
N GLY A 14 -41.31 16.83 -15.65
CA GLY A 14 -40.66 17.07 -14.37
C GLY A 14 -40.11 15.80 -13.72
N THR A 15 -40.92 14.73 -13.67
CA THR A 15 -40.50 13.43 -13.10
C THR A 15 -39.40 12.77 -13.92
N ALA A 16 -39.47 12.82 -15.25
CA ALA A 16 -38.41 12.30 -16.12
C ALA A 16 -37.07 13.06 -15.95
N LEU A 17 -37.12 14.40 -15.86
CA LEU A 17 -35.93 15.22 -15.65
C LEU A 17 -35.31 14.97 -14.27
N SER A 18 -36.12 14.90 -13.21
CA SER A 18 -35.66 14.55 -11.87
C SER A 18 -35.03 13.15 -11.84
N GLY A 19 -35.64 12.16 -12.48
CA GLY A 19 -35.10 10.81 -12.58
C GLY A 19 -33.74 10.75 -13.28
N LEU A 20 -33.54 11.51 -14.37
CA LEU A 20 -32.27 11.58 -15.08
C LEU A 20 -31.16 12.27 -14.26
N LEU A 21 -31.50 13.35 -13.55
CA LEU A 21 -30.56 14.03 -12.64
C LEU A 21 -30.18 13.13 -11.46
N GLN A 22 -31.13 12.38 -10.91
CA GLN A 22 -30.91 11.47 -9.79
C GLN A 22 -30.10 10.23 -10.20
N ALA A 23 -30.33 9.70 -11.41
CA ALA A 23 -29.51 8.63 -11.98
C ALA A 23 -28.08 9.09 -12.33
N ARG A 24 -27.89 10.38 -12.67
CA ARG A 24 -26.56 10.97 -12.84
C ARG A 24 -25.87 11.18 -11.49
N SER A 25 -26.56 11.77 -10.51
CA SER A 25 -25.98 12.02 -9.18
C SER A 25 -25.63 10.72 -8.45
N ALA A 26 -26.47 9.69 -8.54
CA ALA A 26 -26.18 8.36 -8.00
C ALA A 26 -24.94 7.73 -8.66
N ARG A 27 -24.80 7.85 -9.99
CA ARG A 27 -23.61 7.37 -10.70
C ARG A 27 -22.35 8.12 -10.28
N THR A 28 -22.39 9.45 -10.17
CA THR A 28 -21.24 10.24 -9.70
C THR A 28 -20.87 9.91 -8.25
N ALA A 29 -21.87 9.66 -7.40
CA ALA A 29 -21.65 9.29 -6.00
C ALA A 29 -20.99 7.90 -5.88
N LEU A 30 -21.44 6.92 -6.67
CA LEU A 30 -20.84 5.58 -6.72
C LEU A 30 -19.39 5.64 -7.20
N VAL A 31 -19.11 6.33 -8.31
CA VAL A 31 -17.75 6.49 -8.83
C VAL A 31 -16.84 7.19 -7.81
N GLY A 32 -17.34 8.23 -7.13
CA GLY A 32 -16.61 8.92 -6.07
C GLY A 32 -16.30 8.02 -4.88
N SER A 33 -17.27 7.21 -4.44
CA SER A 33 -17.10 6.26 -3.34
C SER A 33 -16.08 5.16 -3.67
N GLU A 34 -16.12 4.62 -4.90
CA GLU A 34 -15.15 3.62 -5.35
C GLU A 34 -13.73 4.19 -5.44
N ALA A 35 -13.58 5.44 -5.90
CA ALA A 35 -12.28 6.10 -5.95
C ALA A 35 -11.68 6.31 -4.55
N ILE A 36 -12.50 6.73 -3.59
CA ILE A 36 -12.07 6.90 -2.18
C ILE A 36 -11.69 5.54 -1.57
N SER A 37 -12.51 4.51 -1.78
CA SER A 37 -12.22 3.16 -1.27
C SER A 37 -10.89 2.64 -1.83
N ARG A 38 -10.69 2.73 -3.15
CA ARG A 38 -9.45 2.29 -3.79
C ARG A 38 -8.23 3.04 -3.28
N ARG A 39 -8.33 4.36 -3.08
CA ARG A 39 -7.25 5.18 -2.50
C ARG A 39 -6.94 4.73 -1.06
N ARG A 40 -7.95 4.48 -0.25
CA ARG A 40 -7.78 3.97 1.13
C ARG A 40 -7.11 2.60 1.13
N ASP A 41 -7.61 1.65 0.33
CA ASP A 41 -7.06 0.29 0.24
C ASP A 41 -5.59 0.30 -0.22
N ALA A 42 -5.24 1.24 -1.11
CA ALA A 42 -3.86 1.47 -1.56
C ALA A 42 -2.98 2.00 -0.42
N VAL A 43 -3.44 3.01 0.33
CA VAL A 43 -2.70 3.55 1.48
C VAL A 43 -2.50 2.47 2.55
N ASP A 44 -3.55 1.72 2.86
CA ASP A 44 -3.49 0.63 3.85
C ASP A 44 -2.50 -0.46 3.41
N ALA A 45 -2.51 -0.87 2.13
CA ALA A 45 -1.57 -1.84 1.59
C ALA A 45 -0.11 -1.37 1.66
N ILE A 46 0.15 -0.08 1.38
CA ILE A 46 1.49 0.50 1.46
C ILE A 46 1.95 0.57 2.91
N ALA A 47 1.09 0.99 3.83
CA ALA A 47 1.39 1.06 5.26
C ALA A 47 1.72 -0.32 5.83
N GLU A 48 0.92 -1.35 5.49
CA GLU A 48 1.19 -2.74 5.85
C GLU A 48 2.53 -3.24 5.28
N LEU A 49 2.85 -2.89 4.03
CA LEU A 49 4.12 -3.29 3.41
C LEU A 49 5.30 -2.66 4.16
N VAL A 50 5.26 -1.34 4.38
CA VAL A 50 6.31 -0.61 5.10
C VAL A 50 6.50 -1.18 6.52
N ALA A 51 5.41 -1.47 7.22
CA ALA A 51 5.46 -2.10 8.54
C ALA A 51 6.11 -3.50 8.49
N ALA A 52 5.73 -4.33 7.51
CA ALA A 52 6.30 -5.66 7.34
C ALA A 52 7.79 -5.62 7.00
N VAL A 53 8.21 -4.69 6.13
CA VAL A 53 9.62 -4.47 5.78
C VAL A 53 10.41 -4.00 6.99
N ALA A 54 9.88 -3.04 7.77
CA ALA A 54 10.52 -2.57 8.99
C ALA A 54 10.69 -3.69 10.03
N ALA A 55 9.66 -4.52 10.23
CA ALA A 55 9.73 -5.68 11.11
C ALA A 55 10.78 -6.69 10.63
N HIS A 56 10.84 -6.95 9.32
CA HIS A 56 11.84 -7.85 8.76
C HIS A 56 13.27 -7.31 8.91
N ARG A 57 13.48 -6.02 8.62
CA ARG A 57 14.77 -5.34 8.85
C ARG A 57 15.22 -5.44 10.30
N ALA A 58 14.32 -5.23 11.26
CA ALA A 58 14.64 -5.37 12.68
C ALA A 58 15.01 -6.82 13.06
N ALA A 59 14.24 -7.81 12.58
CA ALA A 59 14.55 -9.22 12.80
C ALA A 59 15.89 -9.64 12.16
N MET A 60 16.18 -9.13 10.96
CA MET A 60 17.44 -9.37 10.25
C MET A 60 18.63 -8.72 10.96
N TRP A 61 18.49 -7.47 11.43
CA TRP A 61 19.51 -6.80 12.23
C TRP A 61 19.88 -7.60 13.47
N HIS A 62 18.87 -8.02 14.24
CA HIS A 62 19.08 -8.79 15.47
C HIS A 62 19.74 -10.14 15.17
N ARG A 63 19.24 -10.87 14.17
CA ARG A 63 19.80 -12.15 13.74
C ARG A 63 21.27 -12.03 13.32
N GLU A 64 21.60 -11.06 12.48
CA GLU A 64 22.95 -10.92 11.93
C GLU A 64 23.92 -10.37 12.99
N THR A 65 23.44 -9.55 13.94
CA THR A 65 24.22 -9.13 15.11
C THR A 65 24.63 -10.35 15.95
N LEU A 66 23.68 -11.25 16.28
CA LEU A 66 23.99 -12.49 17.00
C LEU A 66 24.98 -13.37 16.22
N ARG A 67 24.79 -13.51 14.90
CA ARG A 67 25.70 -14.28 14.05
C ARG A 67 27.11 -13.72 14.06
N LEU A 68 27.27 -12.40 13.94
CA LEU A 68 28.58 -11.73 13.95
C LEU A 68 29.27 -11.83 15.31
N GLN A 69 28.50 -11.91 16.40
CA GLN A 69 29.01 -12.14 17.74
C GLN A 69 29.32 -13.63 18.05
N GLY A 70 29.02 -14.54 17.11
CA GLY A 70 29.18 -15.98 17.32
C GLY A 70 28.18 -16.59 18.32
N ALA A 71 27.10 -15.87 18.64
CA ALA A 71 26.05 -16.33 19.54
C ALA A 71 25.05 -17.26 18.84
N ASP A 72 24.26 -18.03 19.60
CA ASP A 72 23.13 -18.78 19.02
C ASP A 72 22.07 -17.82 18.45
N TRP A 73 21.72 -18.04 17.19
CA TRP A 73 20.77 -17.24 16.43
C TRP A 73 19.59 -18.07 15.90
N THR A 74 19.37 -19.27 16.42
CA THR A 74 18.31 -20.19 15.97
C THR A 74 16.91 -19.58 16.10
N GLN A 75 16.61 -18.96 17.23
CA GLN A 75 15.32 -18.26 17.42
C GLN A 75 15.19 -17.04 16.51
N ALA A 76 16.26 -16.24 16.38
CA ALA A 76 16.30 -15.09 15.49
C ALA A 76 16.14 -15.50 14.01
N ARG A 77 16.61 -16.69 13.63
CA ARG A 77 16.36 -17.30 12.31
C ARG A 77 14.87 -17.53 12.08
N ALA A 78 14.18 -18.17 13.02
CA ALA A 78 12.75 -18.42 12.93
C ALA A 78 11.95 -17.10 12.83
N ALA A 79 12.30 -16.10 13.65
CA ALA A 79 11.70 -14.77 13.58
C ALA A 79 11.92 -14.10 12.21
N SER A 80 13.12 -14.20 11.63
CA SER A 80 13.41 -13.67 10.30
C SER A 80 12.61 -14.37 9.18
N GLN A 81 12.28 -15.66 9.36
CA GLN A 81 11.45 -16.41 8.41
C GLN A 81 9.98 -15.99 8.49
N SER A 82 9.45 -15.85 9.71
CA SER A 82 8.09 -15.39 9.96
C SER A 82 7.85 -13.98 9.39
N THR A 83 8.74 -13.04 9.69
CA THR A 83 8.66 -11.67 9.17
C THR A 83 8.81 -11.61 7.65
N ARG A 84 9.63 -12.48 7.05
CA ARG A 84 9.73 -12.60 5.58
C ARG A 84 8.41 -13.05 4.95
N ALA A 85 7.73 -14.03 5.56
CA ALA A 85 6.44 -14.50 5.06
C ALA A 85 5.37 -13.39 5.15
N ALA A 86 5.40 -12.56 6.20
CA ALA A 86 4.47 -11.45 6.39
C ALA A 86 4.56 -10.35 5.30
N ILE A 87 5.68 -10.23 4.59
CA ILE A 87 5.86 -9.26 3.49
C ILE A 87 4.99 -9.61 2.27
N SER A 88 4.73 -10.89 2.01
CA SER A 88 4.17 -11.35 0.73
C SER A 88 2.77 -10.79 0.45
N ALA A 89 1.87 -10.82 1.44
CA ALA A 89 0.50 -10.36 1.26
C ALA A 89 0.42 -8.85 0.92
N PRO A 90 1.02 -7.93 1.69
CA PRO A 90 0.98 -6.51 1.36
C PRO A 90 1.76 -6.17 0.09
N ALA A 91 2.84 -6.89 -0.23
CA ALA A 91 3.55 -6.69 -1.51
C ALA A 91 2.67 -7.00 -2.73
N VAL A 92 1.87 -8.07 -2.66
CA VAL A 92 0.88 -8.38 -3.71
C VAL A 92 -0.19 -7.30 -3.79
N ARG A 93 -0.71 -6.84 -2.65
CA ARG A 93 -1.72 -5.76 -2.62
C ARG A 93 -1.20 -4.49 -3.28
N VAL A 94 0.02 -4.06 -2.98
CA VAL A 94 0.67 -2.90 -3.62
C VAL A 94 0.82 -3.13 -5.12
N ALA A 95 1.29 -4.31 -5.55
CA ALA A 95 1.46 -4.59 -6.98
C ALA A 95 0.13 -4.56 -7.77
N VAL A 96 -0.99 -4.91 -7.12
CA VAL A 96 -2.33 -4.91 -7.74
C VAL A 96 -2.99 -3.53 -7.70
N LEU A 97 -2.96 -2.86 -6.53
CA LEU A 97 -3.67 -1.60 -6.31
C LEU A 97 -2.90 -0.39 -6.82
N THR A 98 -1.57 -0.43 -6.76
CA THR A 98 -0.67 0.67 -7.14
C THR A 98 0.53 0.18 -7.97
N PRO A 99 0.31 -0.35 -9.20
CA PRO A 99 1.39 -0.89 -10.03
C PRO A 99 2.54 0.08 -10.28
N ALA A 100 2.27 1.40 -10.31
CA ALA A 100 3.27 2.45 -10.44
C ALA A 100 4.31 2.45 -9.31
N LEU A 101 3.96 1.96 -8.12
CA LEU A 101 4.86 1.87 -6.96
C LEU A 101 5.65 0.56 -6.92
N ARG A 102 5.39 -0.40 -7.82
CA ARG A 102 5.97 -1.75 -7.75
C ARG A 102 7.50 -1.74 -7.70
N ALA A 103 8.14 -0.88 -8.50
CA ALA A 103 9.60 -0.79 -8.52
C ALA A 103 10.16 -0.32 -7.17
N ALA A 104 9.54 0.69 -6.55
CA ALA A 104 9.93 1.21 -5.24
C ALA A 104 9.65 0.19 -4.12
N ALA A 105 8.49 -0.47 -4.16
CA ALA A 105 8.13 -1.54 -3.23
C ALA A 105 9.11 -2.71 -3.28
N ASP A 106 9.43 -3.19 -4.48
CA ASP A 106 10.40 -4.27 -4.66
C ASP A 106 11.81 -3.85 -4.19
N ALA A 107 12.19 -2.57 -4.35
CA ALA A 107 13.45 -2.05 -3.86
C ALA A 107 13.53 -2.05 -2.33
N ALA A 108 12.48 -1.59 -1.63
CA ALA A 108 12.38 -1.64 -0.17
C ALA A 108 12.51 -3.08 0.36
N VAL A 109 11.75 -4.02 -0.23
CA VAL A 109 11.81 -5.44 0.12
C VAL A 109 13.21 -6.02 -0.12
N ARG A 110 13.81 -5.79 -1.28
CA ARG A 110 15.16 -6.28 -1.59
C ARG A 110 16.22 -5.71 -0.65
N ALA A 111 16.14 -4.42 -0.33
CA ALA A 111 17.07 -3.78 0.59
C ALA A 111 17.00 -4.40 2.00
N SER A 112 15.79 -4.73 2.47
CA SER A 112 15.63 -5.44 3.76
C SER A 112 16.24 -6.85 3.75
N TYR A 113 16.22 -7.55 2.61
CA TYR A 113 16.86 -8.85 2.46
C TYR A 113 18.39 -8.76 2.36
N ALA A 114 18.92 -7.65 1.88
CA ALA A 114 20.35 -7.42 1.69
C ALA A 114 21.14 -7.35 3.01
N LEU A 115 20.47 -7.18 4.16
CA LEU A 115 21.10 -7.30 5.48
C LEU A 115 21.67 -8.70 5.73
N ARG A 116 21.11 -9.72 5.08
CA ARG A 116 21.50 -11.12 5.29
C ARG A 116 22.94 -11.36 4.83
N GLY A 117 23.75 -11.92 5.72
CA GLY A 117 25.11 -12.34 5.37
C GLY A 117 26.13 -11.21 5.33
N ALA A 118 25.82 -10.04 5.89
CA ALA A 118 26.79 -8.97 6.05
C ALA A 118 28.06 -9.46 6.77
N GLU A 119 29.24 -9.24 6.20
CA GLU A 119 30.48 -9.84 6.72
C GLU A 119 30.98 -9.19 8.01
N THR A 120 30.61 -7.93 8.23
CA THR A 120 31.03 -7.13 9.39
C THR A 120 29.86 -6.33 9.97
N SER A 121 30.01 -5.85 11.21
CA SER A 121 29.03 -4.96 11.84
C SER A 121 28.85 -3.65 11.08
N GLU A 122 29.91 -3.15 10.45
CA GLU A 122 29.86 -1.96 9.59
C GLU A 122 29.04 -2.23 8.32
N ALA A 123 29.30 -3.35 7.62
CA ALA A 123 28.53 -3.75 6.45
C ALA A 123 27.04 -3.95 6.79
N LEU A 124 26.75 -4.49 7.98
CA LEU A 124 25.38 -4.64 8.48
C LEU A 124 24.72 -3.27 8.70
N SER A 125 25.45 -2.30 9.27
CA SER A 125 24.97 -0.91 9.44
C SER A 125 24.67 -0.25 8.11
N VAL A 126 25.58 -0.36 7.13
CA VAL A 126 25.39 0.19 5.79
C VAL A 126 24.16 -0.42 5.11
N ALA A 127 23.98 -1.74 5.19
CA ALA A 127 22.80 -2.41 4.64
C ALA A 127 21.49 -1.97 5.32
N ARG A 128 21.52 -1.73 6.64
CA ARG A 128 20.36 -1.20 7.39
C ARG A 128 19.98 0.20 6.93
N GLU A 129 20.96 1.10 6.77
CA GLU A 129 20.72 2.46 6.25
C GLU A 129 20.17 2.43 4.83
N ALA A 130 20.72 1.58 3.95
CA ALA A 130 20.19 1.41 2.59
C ALA A 130 18.73 0.92 2.59
N SER A 131 18.35 0.03 3.52
CA SER A 131 16.97 -0.41 3.68
C SER A 131 16.04 0.67 4.23
N LEU A 132 16.51 1.53 5.14
CA LEU A 132 15.74 2.70 5.61
C LEU A 132 15.50 3.69 4.48
N ALA A 133 16.53 4.02 3.70
CA ALA A 133 16.42 4.92 2.57
C ALA A 133 15.46 4.39 1.49
N ALA A 134 15.44 3.07 1.25
CA ALA A 134 14.49 2.46 0.31
C ALA A 134 13.04 2.50 0.83
N ASP A 135 12.81 2.30 2.13
CA ASP A 135 11.50 2.50 2.77
C ASP A 135 11.02 3.96 2.61
N GLU A 136 11.89 4.93 2.89
CA GLU A 136 11.59 6.36 2.73
C GLU A 136 11.26 6.72 1.28
N HIS A 137 12.03 6.22 0.31
CA HIS A 137 11.77 6.45 -1.10
C HIS A 137 10.40 5.91 -1.54
N LEU A 138 9.99 4.72 -1.05
CA LEU A 138 8.65 4.19 -1.29
C LEU A 138 7.56 5.12 -0.71
N ILE A 139 7.76 5.62 0.52
CA ILE A 139 6.80 6.52 1.18
C ILE A 139 6.69 7.85 0.42
N THR A 140 7.82 8.43 -0.02
CA THR A 140 7.83 9.67 -0.82
C THR A 140 7.09 9.49 -2.14
N GLU A 141 7.35 8.40 -2.86
CA GLU A 141 6.70 8.13 -4.14
C GLU A 141 5.21 7.83 -3.97
N ALA A 142 4.83 7.13 -2.90
CA ALA A 142 3.43 6.94 -2.53
C ALA A 142 2.75 8.28 -2.21
N GLY A 143 3.41 9.17 -1.48
CA GLY A 143 2.92 10.52 -1.21
C GLY A 143 2.73 11.35 -2.47
N ARG A 144 3.64 11.24 -3.44
CA ARG A 144 3.52 11.91 -4.75
C ARG A 144 2.35 11.37 -5.57
N LEU A 145 2.13 10.06 -5.55
CA LEU A 145 1.08 9.39 -6.34
C LEU A 145 -0.32 9.53 -5.73
N LEU A 146 -0.41 9.40 -4.40
CA LEU A 146 -1.67 9.29 -3.66
C LEU A 146 -1.96 10.51 -2.79
N GLY A 147 -1.05 11.47 -2.67
CA GLY A 147 -1.26 12.70 -1.88
C GLY A 147 -1.92 13.83 -2.68
N ALA A 148 -1.85 13.78 -4.01
CA ALA A 148 -2.62 14.65 -4.91
C ALA A 148 -4.13 14.32 -4.88
#